data_AF-A0AAV0JMQ2-F1
#
_entry.id   AF-A0AAV0JMQ2-F1
#
_cell.length_a   1.000
_cell.length_b   1.000
_cell.length_c   1.000
_cell.angle_alpha   90.00
_cell.angle_beta   90.00
_cell.angle_gamma   90.00
#
_symmetry.space_group_name_H-M   'P 1'
#
loop_
_entity.id
_entity.type
_entity.pdbx_description
1 polymer ?
#
loop_
_entity_poly.entity_id
_entity_poly.type
_entity_poly.pdbx_seq_one_letter_code
_entity_poly.pdbx_strand_id
1 'polypeptide(L)'
;MMKECVFAPYFSYDQAATHFAAVHKVFGASNVSKLLLHLPVNYRGDAAVTIAYEARARMGDPIYGCVSYIIALQHQVSSSFFVSSCVIISL
;
A
#
# COMPACT_ATOMS: atom_id res chain seq x y z
N MET A 1 3.18 25.74 21.69
CA MET A 1 3.76 24.40 21.54
C MET A 1 3.01 23.67 20.43
N MET A 2 3.58 23.61 19.23
CA MET A 2 3.04 22.72 18.19
C MET A 2 3.51 21.31 18.57
N LYS A 3 2.57 20.41 18.88
CA LYS A 3 2.87 18.98 19.02
C LYS A 3 3.55 18.54 17.72
N GLU A 4 4.67 17.84 17.82
CA GLU A 4 5.32 17.29 16.63
C GLU A 4 4.30 16.48 15.82
N CYS A 5 4.21 16.79 14.53
CA CYS A 5 3.28 16.12 13.64
C CYS A 5 3.79 14.70 13.36
N VAL A 6 3.03 13.69 13.79
CA VAL A 6 3.38 12.26 13.59
C VAL A 6 3.56 11.88 12.12
N PHE A 7 2.97 12.64 11.19
CA PHE A 7 3.02 12.37 9.75
C PHE A 7 4.17 13.07 9.03
N ALA A 8 4.67 14.19 9.56
CA ALA A 8 5.65 15.03 8.87
C ALA A 8 6.91 14.27 8.44
N PRO A 9 7.47 13.32 9.23
CA PRO A 9 8.64 12.55 8.81
C PRO A 9 8.40 11.60 7.61
N TYR A 10 7.14 11.25 7.32
CA TYR A 10 6.79 10.22 6.34
C TYR A 10 6.12 10.79 5.08
N PHE A 11 5.64 12.03 5.15
CA PHE A 11 4.90 12.72 4.09
C PHE A 11 5.58 14.05 3.72
N SER A 12 6.88 14.01 3.38
CA SER A 12 7.72 15.19 3.13
C SER A 12 8.25 15.30 1.68
N TYR A 13 7.50 14.79 0.70
CA TYR A 13 7.85 14.81 -0.73
C TYR A 13 6.73 15.44 -1.57
N ASP A 14 6.99 15.72 -2.84
CA ASP A 14 6.08 16.48 -3.73
C ASP A 14 4.65 15.89 -3.79
N GLN A 15 4.53 14.57 -3.92
CA GLN A 15 3.23 13.86 -3.98
C GLN A 15 2.60 13.58 -2.59
N ALA A 16 3.23 14.01 -1.50
CA ALA A 16 2.83 13.63 -0.15
C ALA A 16 1.42 14.14 0.21
N ALA A 17 1.03 15.31 -0.28
CA ALA A 17 -0.31 15.85 -0.06
C ALA A 17 -1.41 14.93 -0.65
N THR A 18 -1.21 14.47 -1.90
CA THR A 18 -2.14 13.56 -2.57
C THR A 18 -2.19 12.21 -1.87
N HIS A 19 -1.05 11.68 -1.46
CA HIS A 19 -0.97 10.41 -0.74
C HIS A 19 -1.65 10.51 0.62
N PHE A 20 -1.38 11.58 1.37
CA PHE A 20 -2.02 11.81 2.66
C PHE A 20 -3.53 12.00 2.51
N ALA A 21 -4.00 12.69 1.47
CA ALA A 21 -5.43 12.82 1.19
C ALA A 21 -6.11 11.46 0.95
N ALA A 22 -5.46 10.56 0.21
CA ALA A 22 -5.96 9.19 0.01
C ALA A 22 -6.01 8.44 1.36
N VAL A 23 -4.93 8.50 2.15
CA VAL A 23 -4.85 7.88 3.49
C VAL A 23 -5.95 8.40 4.41
N HIS A 24 -6.13 9.72 4.46
CA HIS A 24 -7.15 10.37 5.26
C HIS A 24 -8.56 9.93 4.85
N LYS A 25 -8.81 9.81 3.54
CA LYS A 25 -10.12 9.38 3.02
C LYS A 25 -10.42 7.90 3.27
N VAL A 26 -9.43 7.02 3.14
CA VAL A 26 -9.63 5.56 3.22
C VAL A 26 -9.58 5.05 4.65
N PHE A 27 -8.60 5.50 5.43
CA PHE A 27 -8.33 4.97 6.77
C PHE A 27 -8.64 5.96 7.90
N GLY A 28 -8.61 7.26 7.60
CA GLY A 28 -8.74 8.32 8.60
C GLY A 28 -7.41 8.61 9.31
N ALA A 29 -7.11 9.89 9.48
CA ALA A 29 -5.84 10.34 10.06
C ALA A 29 -5.68 9.85 11.51
N SER A 30 -6.75 9.86 12.30
CA SER A 30 -6.70 9.38 13.70
C SER A 30 -6.35 7.90 13.81
N ASN A 31 -6.86 7.06 12.91
CA ASN A 31 -6.59 5.62 12.93
C ASN A 31 -5.13 5.34 12.53
N VAL A 32 -4.65 6.03 11.50
CA VAL A 32 -3.26 5.88 11.03
C VAL A 32 -2.27 6.44 12.05
N SER A 33 -2.57 7.58 12.68
CA SER A 33 -1.77 8.12 13.79
C SER A 33 -1.64 7.11 14.93
N LYS A 34 -2.76 6.53 15.37
CA LYS A 34 -2.76 5.48 16.39
C LYS A 34 -1.92 4.29 15.94
N LEU A 35 -2.11 3.77 14.73
CA LEU A 35 -1.36 2.63 14.20
C LEU A 35 0.15 2.92 14.19
N LEU A 36 0.59 4.05 13.63
CA LEU A 36 2.00 4.42 13.59
C LEU A 36 2.60 4.55 14.98
N LEU A 37 1.87 5.13 15.95
CA LEU A 37 2.36 5.26 17.32
C LEU A 37 2.52 3.93 18.05
N HIS A 38 1.73 2.90 17.71
CA HIS A 38 1.86 1.55 18.27
C HIS A 38 3.05 0.76 17.68
N LEU A 39 3.56 1.18 16.52
CA LEU A 39 4.72 0.54 15.90
C LEU A 39 6.04 1.07 16.46
N PRO A 40 7.07 0.22 16.57
CA PRO A 40 8.45 0.66 16.77
C PRO A 40 8.87 1.66 15.68
N VAL A 41 9.66 2.68 16.05
CA VAL A 41 10.00 3.81 15.16
C VAL A 41 10.59 3.35 13.83
N ASN A 42 11.40 2.29 13.84
CA ASN A 42 12.05 1.72 12.65
C ASN A 42 11.06 1.15 11.62
N TYR A 43 9.83 0.78 12.02
CA TYR A 43 8.81 0.26 11.10
C TYR A 43 7.80 1.32 10.63
N ARG A 44 7.78 2.51 11.23
CA ARG A 44 6.76 3.53 10.94
C ARG A 44 6.87 4.08 9.52
N GLY A 45 8.10 4.22 9.00
CA GLY A 45 8.32 4.66 7.62
C GLY A 45 7.71 3.69 6.61
N ASP A 46 8.06 2.41 6.73
CA ASP A 46 7.55 1.35 5.84
C ASP A 46 6.03 1.19 5.97
N ALA A 47 5.51 1.28 7.19
CA ALA A 47 4.07 1.27 7.42
C ALA A 47 3.37 2.46 6.75
N ALA A 48 3.90 3.68 6.88
CA ALA A 48 3.32 4.86 6.24
C ALA A 48 3.31 4.75 4.70
N VAL A 49 4.38 4.22 4.10
CA VAL A 49 4.46 3.94 2.66
C VAL A 49 3.41 2.90 2.25
N THR A 50 3.30 1.80 2.99
CA THR A 50 2.36 0.71 2.71
C THR A 50 0.92 1.20 2.78
N ILE A 51 0.56 1.93 3.83
CA ILE A 51 -0.79 2.50 4.02
C ILE A 51 -1.11 3.50 2.90
N ALA A 52 -0.14 4.32 2.47
CA ALA A 52 -0.33 5.22 1.33
C ALA A 52 -0.59 4.47 0.02
N TYR A 53 0.14 3.38 -0.23
CA TYR A 53 -0.10 2.51 -1.37
C TYR A 53 -1.50 1.87 -1.32
N GLU A 54 -1.87 1.27 -0.19
CA GLU A 54 -3.18 0.64 -0.02
C GLU A 54 -4.33 1.63 -0.18
N ALA A 55 -4.19 2.84 0.39
CA ALA A 55 -5.20 3.88 0.26
C ALA A 55 -5.37 4.31 -1.20
N ARG A 56 -4.28 4.47 -1.94
CA ARG A 56 -4.33 4.77 -3.38
C ARG A 56 -4.97 3.65 -4.18
N ALA A 57 -4.62 2.40 -3.89
CA ALA A 57 -5.21 1.24 -4.55
C ALA A 57 -6.72 1.19 -4.30
N ARG A 58 -7.17 1.41 -3.06
CA ARG A 58 -8.60 1.50 -2.69
C ARG A 58 -9.33 2.66 -3.39
N MET A 59 -8.64 3.77 -3.62
CA MET A 59 -9.19 4.90 -4.36
C MET A 59 -9.40 4.58 -5.85
N GLY A 60 -8.52 3.78 -6.45
CA GLY A 60 -8.64 3.32 -7.83
C GLY A 60 -9.62 2.15 -8.02
N ASP A 61 -9.66 1.24 -7.05
CA ASP A 61 -10.57 0.10 -7.00
C ASP A 61 -11.31 0.07 -5.65
N PRO A 62 -12.51 0.69 -5.56
CA PRO A 62 -13.27 0.76 -4.32
C PRO A 62 -13.81 -0.58 -3.83
N ILE A 63 -13.73 -1.65 -4.62
CA ILE A 63 -14.22 -2.98 -4.24
C ILE A 63 -13.06 -3.81 -3.72
N TYR A 64 -11.99 -3.98 -4.51
CA TYR A 64 -10.89 -4.89 -4.19
C TYR A 64 -9.61 -4.17 -3.74
N GLY A 65 -9.44 -2.88 -4.03
CA GLY A 65 -8.25 -2.11 -3.65
C GLY A 65 -6.96 -2.77 -4.11
N CYS A 66 -6.02 -3.01 -3.20
CA CYS A 66 -4.76 -3.68 -3.54
C CYS A 66 -4.91 -5.18 -3.85
N VAL A 67 -6.04 -5.80 -3.48
CA VAL A 67 -6.29 -7.23 -3.72
C VAL A 67 -6.43 -7.53 -5.21
N SER A 68 -6.93 -6.61 -6.02
CA SER A 68 -7.00 -6.81 -7.48
C SER A 68 -5.61 -6.96 -8.10
N TYR A 69 -4.59 -6.24 -7.58
CA TYR A 69 -3.21 -6.43 -7.98
C TYR A 69 -2.67 -7.81 -7.57
N ILE A 70 -2.99 -8.27 -6.35
CA ILE A 70 -2.59 -9.59 -5.88
C ILE A 70 -3.16 -10.68 -6.79
N ILE A 71 -4.46 -10.61 -7.10
CA ILE A 71 -5.14 -11.56 -7.98
C ILE A 71 -4.52 -11.53 -9.38
N ALA A 72 -4.28 -10.34 -9.94
CA ALA A 72 -3.65 -10.20 -11.25
C ALA A 72 -2.24 -10.83 -11.28
N LEU A 73 -1.43 -10.59 -10.24
CA LEU A 73 -0.10 -11.19 -10.11
C LEU A 73 -0.17 -12.72 -9.96
N GLN A 74 -1.11 -13.24 -9.16
CA GLN A 74 -1.31 -14.68 -9.02
C GLN A 74 -1.68 -15.33 -10.37
N HIS A 75 -2.59 -14.73 -11.13
CA HIS A 75 -2.94 -15.20 -12.47
C HIS A 75 -1.73 -15.21 -13.42
N GLN A 76 -0.87 -14.19 -13.37
CA GLN A 76 0.35 -14.13 -14.20
C GLN A 76 1.37 -15.21 -13.82
N VAL A 77 1.54 -15.50 -12.53
CA VAL A 77 2.45 -16.56 -12.08
C VAL A 77 1.90 -17.93 -12.48
N SER A 78 0.59 -18.17 -12.27
CA SER A 78 -0.06 -19.43 -12.67
C SER A 78 -0.02 -19.65 -14.18
N SER A 79 -0.26 -18.60 -14.99
CA SER A 79 -0.17 -18.71 -16.44
C SER A 79 1.28 -18.95 -16.90
N SER A 80 2.26 -18.29 -16.28
CA SER A 80 3.68 -18.52 -16.56
C SER A 80 4.12 -19.94 -16.20
N PHE A 81 3.62 -20.50 -15.09
CA PHE A 81 3.84 -21.90 -14.71
C PHE A 81 3.20 -22.88 -15.70
N PHE A 82 2.00 -22.57 -16.21
CA PHE A 82 1.32 -23.38 -17.21
C PHE A 82 2.07 -23.34 -18.55
N VAL A 83 2.53 -22.18 -18.99
CA VAL A 83 3.38 -22.02 -20.19
C VAL A 83 4.69 -22.78 -20.02
N SER A 84 5.35 -22.68 -18.87
CA SER A 84 6.60 -23.40 -18.60
C SER A 84 6.39 -24.92 -18.60
N SER A 85 5.29 -25.41 -18.04
CA SER A 85 4.94 -26.84 -18.07
C SER A 85 4.59 -27.33 -19.49
N CYS A 86 3.86 -26.54 -20.29
CA CYS A 86 3.58 -26.86 -21.69
C CYS A 86 4.85 -26.89 -22.55
N VAL A 87 5.84 -26.01 -22.27
CA VAL A 87 7.12 -26.02 -22.98
C VAL A 87 7.94 -27.28 -22.63
N ILE A 88 7.86 -27.79 -21.40
CA ILE A 88 8.53 -29.04 -21.01
C ILE A 88 7.83 -30.28 -21.60
N ILE A 89 6.51 -30.28 -21.78
CA ILE A 89 5.79 -31.43 -22.39
C ILE A 89 5.94 -31.45 -23.93
N SER A 90 6.37 -30.34 -24.54
CA SER A 90 6.54 -30.21 -26.00
C SER A 90 7.99 -30.40 -26.49
N LEU A 91 8.93 -30.74 -25.61
CA LEU A 91 10.35 -31.04 -25.91
C LEU A 91 10.68 -32.49 -25.54
#